data_AF-A0A7X8YR03-F1
#
_entry.id   AF-A0A7X8YR03-F1
#
_cell.length_a   1.000
_cell.length_b   1.000
_cell.length_c   1.000
_cell.angle_alpha   90.00
_cell.angle_beta   90.00
_cell.angle_gamma   90.00
#
_symmetry.space_group_name_H-M   'P 1'
#
loop_
_entity.id
_entity.type
_entity.pdbx_description
1 polymer ?
#
loop_
_entity_poly.entity_id
_entity_poly.type
_entity_poly.pdbx_seq_one_letter_code
_entity_poly.pdbx_strand_id
1 'polypeptide(L)'
;MNSLNRVNLQNIKSIFEKKTGVDLDARHPRYQARRMDEVCRRKGSVKGKIPLRQMLTSKGVAVFLAVVLTLCTAGVAFAVVTNWFSTYFTNNSGEALTPEQYRFIEEKSVGIGQSVTVDGYTVTVNSAICDAQTLYLAVSVKGPEGIRIDMDSEEGSLFFEYVKSESTGTYTSTGHLISWNRGITILDDGDGKENTVTMVIQEQYVMSADSNRVYTDGEIWKLQLADLSMWSGAPLYDEVTTLTEGGWSFEFPLTEMSGEVEMISSPVVCVAQAGGETGPKESVEMMVDSLVLRPFSVTLRYSFIPGNRPEAVDILDVYLVMKDGSTVTARPRSGGGAGGIGSTGGTMSYVFDTPVMLDEVAYVVLPKDVQVPFPEE
;
A
#
# COMPACT_ATOMS: atom_id res chain seq x y z
N MET A 1 -14.88 20.06 28.71
CA MET A 1 -15.02 19.93 27.24
C MET A 1 -16.04 20.94 26.75
N ASN A 2 -15.55 21.96 26.05
CA ASN A 2 -16.16 23.29 25.92
C ASN A 2 -17.27 23.38 24.86
N SER A 3 -18.18 24.34 25.07
CA SER A 3 -19.34 24.68 24.25
C SER A 3 -19.05 24.98 22.77
N LEU A 4 -17.78 25.23 22.38
CA LEU A 4 -17.39 25.40 20.98
C LEU A 4 -17.60 24.14 20.12
N ASN A 5 -17.43 22.93 20.67
CA ASN A 5 -17.59 21.69 19.88
C ASN A 5 -19.06 21.41 19.51
N ARG A 6 -20.02 21.86 20.31
CA ARG A 6 -21.45 21.66 19.99
C ARG A 6 -21.95 22.56 18.86
N VAL A 7 -21.41 23.77 18.74
CA VAL A 7 -21.79 24.71 17.68
C VAL A 7 -21.28 24.23 16.31
N ASN A 8 -20.07 23.67 16.25
CA ASN A 8 -19.52 23.09 15.02
C ASN A 8 -20.30 21.86 14.53
N LEU A 9 -20.69 20.95 15.43
CA LEU A 9 -21.48 19.77 15.08
C LEU A 9 -22.90 20.11 14.59
N GLN A 10 -23.53 21.14 15.15
CA GLN A 10 -24.84 21.60 14.67
C GLN A 10 -24.77 22.27 13.28
N ASN A 11 -23.70 23.00 13.00
CA ASN A 11 -23.49 23.61 11.68
C ASN A 11 -23.23 22.55 10.60
N ILE A 12 -22.42 21.53 10.89
CA ILE A 12 -22.14 20.42 9.96
C ILE A 12 -23.42 19.63 9.66
N LYS A 13 -24.22 19.34 10.70
CA LYS A 13 -25.52 18.67 10.55
C LYS A 13 -26.47 19.46 9.65
N SER A 14 -26.63 20.75 9.90
CA SER A 14 -27.52 21.62 9.11
C SER A 14 -27.13 21.67 7.63
N ILE A 15 -25.84 21.71 7.32
CA ILE A 15 -25.33 21.71 5.94
C ILE A 15 -25.64 20.39 5.23
N PHE A 16 -25.50 19.26 5.93
CA PHE A 16 -25.77 17.93 5.39
C PHE A 16 -27.26 17.72 5.11
N GLU A 17 -28.14 18.07 6.04
CA GLU A 17 -29.60 17.91 5.89
C GLU A 17 -30.13 18.78 4.75
N LYS A 18 -29.56 19.99 4.57
CA LYS A 18 -29.94 20.92 3.50
C LYS A 18 -29.48 20.46 2.11
N LYS A 19 -28.35 19.74 2.02
CA LYS A 19 -27.83 19.19 0.75
C LYS A 19 -28.50 17.89 0.33
N THR A 20 -28.91 17.06 1.30
CA THR A 20 -29.38 15.69 1.03
C THR A 20 -30.89 15.52 1.18
N GLY A 21 -31.56 16.45 1.86
CA GLY A 21 -32.99 16.34 2.21
C GLY A 21 -33.28 15.26 3.26
N VAL A 22 -32.25 14.71 3.91
CA VAL A 22 -32.36 13.68 4.94
C VAL A 22 -32.41 14.35 6.30
N ASP A 23 -33.52 14.21 7.03
CA ASP A 23 -33.65 14.64 8.43
C ASP A 23 -33.06 13.55 9.35
N LEU A 24 -31.96 13.88 10.03
CA LEU A 24 -31.22 12.94 10.86
C LEU A 24 -31.84 12.75 12.26
N ASP A 25 -32.85 13.55 12.64
CA ASP A 25 -33.57 13.42 13.92
C ASP A 25 -34.87 12.62 13.83
N ALA A 26 -35.24 12.13 12.64
CA ALA A 26 -36.42 11.32 12.42
C ALA A 26 -36.31 9.92 13.09
N ARG A 27 -36.60 9.87 14.39
CA ARG A 27 -36.62 8.64 15.20
C ARG A 27 -37.85 7.78 14.90
N HIS A 28 -37.74 6.81 13.97
CA HIS A 28 -38.47 5.54 14.11
C HIS A 28 -37.92 4.38 13.22
N PRO A 29 -37.48 3.23 13.79
CA PRO A 29 -36.89 2.11 13.04
C PRO A 29 -37.83 1.42 12.03
N ARG A 30 -39.16 1.54 12.23
CA ARG A 30 -40.16 0.85 11.38
C ARG A 30 -40.43 1.53 10.03
N TYR A 31 -39.92 2.74 9.79
CA TYR A 31 -40.11 3.44 8.51
C TYR A 31 -39.05 3.07 7.44
N GLN A 32 -37.88 2.58 7.88
CA GLN A 32 -36.77 2.16 7.01
C GLN A 32 -37.00 0.77 6.36
N ALA A 33 -37.53 -0.19 7.13
CA ALA A 33 -37.75 -1.55 6.63
C ALA A 33 -38.82 -1.65 5.53
N ARG A 34 -39.91 -0.87 5.63
CA ARG A 34 -41.03 -0.93 4.68
C ARG A 34 -40.67 -0.33 3.31
N ARG A 35 -39.72 0.62 3.27
CA ARG A 35 -39.29 1.29 2.04
C ARG A 35 -38.22 0.49 1.29
N MET A 36 -37.38 -0.26 2.00
CA MET A 36 -36.42 -1.19 1.41
C MET A 36 -37.14 -2.34 0.69
N ASP A 37 -38.21 -2.88 1.31
CA ASP A 37 -39.02 -3.96 0.73
C ASP A 37 -39.81 -3.50 -0.51
N GLU A 38 -40.24 -2.23 -0.54
CA GLU A 38 -40.90 -1.61 -1.71
C GLU A 38 -39.93 -1.37 -2.89
N VAL A 39 -38.66 -1.04 -2.59
CA VAL A 39 -37.59 -0.90 -3.60
C VAL A 39 -37.15 -2.27 -4.14
N CYS A 40 -37.09 -3.30 -3.28
CA CYS A 40 -36.80 -4.67 -3.68
C CYS A 40 -37.93 -5.28 -4.53
N ARG A 41 -39.21 -5.02 -4.22
CA ARG A 41 -40.34 -5.48 -5.04
C ARG A 41 -40.43 -4.80 -6.42
N ARG A 42 -40.00 -3.54 -6.56
CA ARG A 42 -39.98 -2.84 -7.87
C ARG A 42 -38.88 -3.30 -8.82
N LYS A 43 -37.83 -3.98 -8.34
CA LYS A 43 -36.75 -4.53 -9.19
C LYS A 43 -36.95 -5.99 -9.60
N GLY A 44 -37.98 -6.66 -9.09
CA GLY A 44 -38.24 -8.08 -9.34
C GLY A 44 -39.41 -8.36 -10.27
N SER A 45 -39.45 -7.80 -11.49
CA SER A 45 -40.18 -8.38 -12.64
C SER A 45 -40.10 -7.47 -13.87
N VAL A 46 -39.11 -7.68 -14.75
CA VAL A 46 -39.30 -7.56 -16.20
C VAL A 46 -38.38 -8.56 -16.89
N LYS A 47 -38.95 -9.68 -17.38
CA LYS A 47 -38.35 -10.47 -18.46
C LYS A 47 -38.49 -9.66 -19.75
N GLY A 48 -37.38 -9.28 -20.38
CA GLY A 48 -37.39 -8.66 -21.71
C GLY A 48 -35.98 -8.37 -22.21
N LYS A 49 -35.58 -9.01 -23.32
CA LYS A 49 -34.35 -8.72 -24.06
C LYS A 49 -34.43 -7.31 -24.67
N ILE A 50 -33.60 -6.35 -24.26
CA ILE A 50 -33.27 -5.12 -25.03
C ILE A 50 -31.87 -4.62 -24.58
N PRO A 51 -31.15 -3.75 -25.34
CA PRO A 51 -30.01 -4.08 -26.18
C PRO A 51 -28.67 -3.48 -25.70
N LEU A 52 -27.54 -4.01 -26.18
CA LEU A 52 -26.24 -3.31 -26.13
C LEU A 52 -26.36 -1.98 -26.90
N ARG A 53 -26.50 -0.86 -26.18
CA ARG A 53 -25.98 0.48 -26.55
C ARG A 53 -26.35 1.51 -25.49
N GLN A 54 -25.41 2.41 -25.23
CA GLN A 54 -25.50 3.65 -24.43
C GLN A 54 -25.13 3.56 -22.94
N MET A 55 -23.84 3.39 -22.66
CA MET A 55 -23.09 4.25 -21.72
C MET A 55 -21.71 4.51 -22.32
N LEU A 56 -21.70 5.36 -23.35
CA LEU A 56 -20.52 5.97 -23.96
C LEU A 56 -20.81 7.47 -24.01
N THR A 57 -20.81 8.11 -22.84
CA THR A 57 -20.75 9.57 -22.67
C THR A 57 -20.29 9.92 -21.26
N SER A 58 -19.05 9.59 -20.95
CA SER A 58 -18.18 10.43 -20.14
C SER A 58 -16.83 10.43 -20.86
N LYS A 59 -16.47 11.60 -21.42
CA LYS A 59 -15.15 11.81 -22.01
C LYS A 59 -14.15 11.71 -20.86
N GLY A 60 -13.34 10.65 -20.82
CA GLY A 60 -12.37 10.44 -19.75
C GLY A 60 -11.70 9.05 -19.67
N VAL A 61 -12.19 8.02 -20.37
CA VAL A 61 -11.57 6.66 -20.29
C VAL A 61 -11.40 6.01 -21.68
N ALA A 62 -10.98 6.79 -22.68
CA ALA A 62 -10.76 6.25 -24.02
C ALA A 62 -9.51 6.82 -24.69
N VAL A 63 -8.38 6.83 -23.98
CA VAL A 63 -7.03 6.84 -24.58
C VAL A 63 -6.11 6.00 -23.69
N PHE A 64 -6.09 4.67 -23.88
CA PHE A 64 -5.03 3.81 -23.33
C PHE A 64 -4.42 2.90 -24.41
N LEU A 65 -4.35 3.43 -25.63
CA LEU A 65 -3.62 2.87 -26.77
C LEU A 65 -3.01 4.01 -27.61
N ALA A 66 -2.36 4.97 -26.94
CA ALA A 66 -1.39 5.83 -27.60
C ALA A 66 -0.01 5.21 -27.33
N VAL A 67 0.49 4.43 -28.29
CA VAL A 67 1.92 4.15 -28.39
C VAL A 67 2.57 5.47 -28.78
N VAL A 68 2.86 6.30 -27.77
CA VAL A 68 3.73 7.46 -27.97
C VAL A 68 5.14 6.88 -28.04
N LEU A 69 5.72 6.90 -29.24
CA LEU A 69 7.15 6.73 -29.48
C LEU A 69 7.86 7.93 -28.85
N THR A 70 7.90 8.00 -27.52
CA THR A 70 8.72 8.96 -26.79
C THR A 70 10.15 8.49 -26.94
N LEU A 71 11.05 9.40 -27.35
CA LEU A 71 12.48 9.15 -27.42
C LEU A 71 12.95 8.69 -26.03
N CYS A 72 13.13 7.39 -25.85
CA CYS A 72 13.98 6.84 -24.79
C CYS A 72 15.39 7.34 -25.11
N THR A 73 15.77 8.50 -24.57
CA THR A 73 17.18 8.82 -24.42
C THR A 73 17.71 7.82 -23.40
N ALA A 74 18.21 6.69 -23.89
CA ALA A 74 19.07 5.80 -23.14
C ALA A 74 20.40 6.55 -22.91
N GLY A 75 20.37 7.56 -22.04
CA GLY A 75 21.58 8.03 -21.41
C GLY A 75 22.04 6.87 -20.54
N VAL A 76 23.13 6.21 -20.92
CA VAL A 76 23.89 5.36 -19.99
C VAL A 76 24.52 6.32 -18.98
N ALA A 77 23.70 6.88 -18.10
CA ALA A 77 24.18 7.39 -16.84
C ALA A 77 24.44 6.14 -16.02
N PHE A 78 25.73 5.87 -15.78
CA PHE A 78 26.11 4.99 -14.69
C PHE A 78 25.45 5.59 -13.45
N ALA A 79 24.31 5.02 -13.03
CA ALA A 79 23.58 5.53 -11.90
C ALA A 79 24.52 5.38 -10.71
N VAL A 80 25.06 6.50 -10.22
CA VAL A 80 25.38 6.59 -8.80
C VAL A 80 24.07 6.21 -8.14
N VAL A 81 24.02 5.05 -7.49
CA VAL A 81 22.88 4.71 -6.63
C VAL A 81 22.92 5.76 -5.54
N THR A 82 22.23 6.86 -5.77
CA THR A 82 21.94 7.85 -4.75
C THR A 82 21.27 7.10 -3.62
N ASN A 83 21.59 7.50 -2.40
CA ASN A 83 21.28 6.73 -1.20
C ASN A 83 19.77 6.79 -0.83
N TRP A 84 18.87 6.88 -1.81
CA TRP A 84 17.43 7.12 -1.68
C TRP A 84 16.77 6.15 -0.72
N PHE A 85 17.03 4.84 -0.87
CA PHE A 85 16.46 3.84 0.01
C PHE A 85 17.01 3.95 1.43
N SER A 86 18.29 4.23 1.60
CA SER A 86 18.83 4.43 2.94
C SER A 86 18.27 5.70 3.60
N THR A 87 18.12 6.80 2.86
CA THR A 87 17.45 8.02 3.34
C THR A 87 16.01 7.71 3.72
N TYR A 88 15.28 6.98 2.86
CA TYR A 88 13.91 6.56 3.12
C TYR A 88 13.80 5.73 4.40
N PHE A 89 14.59 4.67 4.56
CA PHE A 89 14.52 3.79 5.73
C PHE A 89 15.02 4.49 7.01
N THR A 90 16.00 5.40 6.90
CA THR A 90 16.42 6.24 8.04
C THR A 90 15.28 7.15 8.48
N ASN A 91 14.62 7.84 7.54
CA ASN A 91 13.50 8.73 7.85
C ASN A 91 12.28 7.97 8.38
N ASN A 92 12.00 6.79 7.83
CA ASN A 92 10.83 5.99 8.19
C ASN A 92 10.97 5.34 9.58
N SER A 93 12.16 4.89 9.94
CA SER A 93 12.46 4.35 11.27
C SER A 93 12.71 5.42 12.32
N GLY A 94 13.21 6.59 11.92
CA GLY A 94 13.68 7.63 12.84
C GLY A 94 15.05 7.34 13.45
N GLU A 95 15.72 6.27 13.02
CA GLU A 95 17.02 5.83 13.53
C GLU A 95 18.04 5.67 12.38
N ALA A 96 19.32 5.76 12.72
CA ALA A 96 20.39 5.51 11.76
C ALA A 96 20.45 4.02 11.42
N LEU A 97 20.60 3.70 10.14
CA LEU A 97 20.76 2.31 9.69
C LEU A 97 22.08 1.71 10.19
N THR A 98 22.08 0.41 10.45
CA THR A 98 23.30 -0.33 10.76
C THR A 98 24.19 -0.46 9.51
N PRO A 99 25.52 -0.67 9.66
CA PRO A 99 26.41 -0.92 8.52
C PRO A 99 25.95 -2.09 7.63
N GLU A 100 25.34 -3.11 8.22
CA GLU A 100 24.81 -4.26 7.49
C GLU A 100 23.56 -3.91 6.70
N GLN A 101 22.69 -3.06 7.23
CA GLN A 101 21.53 -2.52 6.50
C GLN A 101 21.96 -1.65 5.32
N TYR A 102 22.95 -0.78 5.49
CA TYR A 102 23.51 -0.02 4.36
C TYR A 102 24.05 -0.96 3.29
N ARG A 103 24.86 -1.96 3.66
CA ARG A 103 25.42 -2.93 2.73
C ARG A 103 24.32 -3.74 2.03
N PHE A 104 23.30 -4.18 2.76
CA PHE A 104 22.18 -4.91 2.19
C PHE A 104 21.44 -4.06 1.16
N ILE A 105 21.15 -2.79 1.46
CA ILE A 105 20.52 -1.87 0.51
C ILE A 105 21.41 -1.69 -0.72
N GLU A 106 22.71 -1.43 -0.54
CA GLU A 106 23.66 -1.23 -1.64
C GLU A 106 23.76 -2.47 -2.55
N GLU A 107 23.84 -3.67 -1.96
CA GLU A 107 23.99 -4.92 -2.68
C GLU A 107 22.70 -5.37 -3.39
N LYS A 108 21.53 -5.11 -2.78
CA LYS A 108 20.22 -5.59 -3.29
C LYS A 108 19.46 -4.56 -4.11
N SER A 109 19.90 -3.30 -4.13
CA SER A 109 19.29 -2.29 -4.99
C SER A 109 19.73 -2.43 -6.44
N VAL A 110 18.79 -2.31 -7.35
CA VAL A 110 19.02 -2.31 -8.79
C VAL A 110 18.95 -0.89 -9.31
N GLY A 111 20.03 -0.40 -9.92
CA GLY A 111 20.02 0.86 -10.66
C GLY A 111 19.29 0.70 -12.00
N ILE A 112 18.30 1.55 -12.26
CA ILE A 112 17.45 1.52 -13.47
C ILE A 112 17.76 2.71 -14.39
N GLY A 113 17.72 3.93 -13.86
CA GLY A 113 18.08 5.17 -14.57
C GLY A 113 17.28 5.47 -15.85
N GLN A 114 16.05 4.95 -15.98
CA GLN A 114 15.22 5.19 -17.17
C GLN A 114 14.38 6.45 -17.02
N SER A 115 14.42 7.33 -18.00
CA SER A 115 13.66 8.59 -18.00
C SER A 115 12.72 8.71 -19.19
N VAL A 116 11.53 9.27 -18.95
CA VAL A 116 10.54 9.62 -19.97
C VAL A 116 10.05 11.04 -19.71
N THR A 117 10.00 11.88 -20.75
CA THR A 117 9.48 13.25 -20.66
C THR A 117 8.16 13.36 -21.40
N VAL A 118 7.13 13.89 -20.72
CA VAL A 118 5.81 14.17 -21.28
C VAL A 118 5.40 15.56 -20.81
N ASP A 119 4.99 16.42 -21.74
CA ASP A 119 4.46 17.76 -21.46
C ASP A 119 5.37 18.63 -20.55
N GLY A 120 6.68 18.54 -20.75
CA GLY A 120 7.67 19.28 -19.95
C GLY A 120 8.00 18.67 -18.59
N TYR A 121 7.32 17.60 -18.18
CA TYR A 121 7.61 16.83 -16.97
C TYR A 121 8.41 15.57 -17.32
N THR A 122 9.59 15.45 -16.71
CA THR A 122 10.46 14.27 -16.85
C THR A 122 10.33 13.40 -15.62
N VAL A 123 9.92 12.15 -15.82
CA VAL A 123 9.88 11.14 -14.77
C VAL A 123 11.02 10.15 -15.00
N THR A 124 11.78 9.87 -13.95
CA THR A 124 12.92 8.95 -13.97
C THR A 124 12.74 7.87 -12.93
N VAL A 125 12.73 6.60 -13.35
CA VAL A 125 12.85 5.46 -12.43
C VAL A 125 14.34 5.27 -12.16
N ASN A 126 14.78 5.68 -10.96
CA ASN A 126 16.20 5.67 -10.58
C ASN A 126 16.66 4.27 -10.21
N SER A 127 15.95 3.62 -9.28
CA SER A 127 16.33 2.33 -8.72
C SER A 127 15.14 1.57 -8.15
N ALA A 128 15.31 0.27 -7.97
CA ALA A 128 14.36 -0.62 -7.32
C ALA A 128 15.04 -1.47 -6.25
N ILE A 129 14.31 -1.84 -5.20
CA ILE A 129 14.71 -2.88 -4.24
C ILE A 129 13.46 -3.64 -3.81
N CYS A 130 13.52 -4.97 -3.73
CA CYS A 130 12.33 -5.78 -3.44
C CYS A 130 12.64 -7.10 -2.72
N ASP A 131 11.62 -7.63 -2.05
CA ASP A 131 11.53 -9.05 -1.67
C ASP A 131 10.37 -9.72 -2.43
N ALA A 132 10.01 -10.94 -2.04
CA ALA A 132 8.94 -11.71 -2.69
C ALA A 132 7.54 -11.04 -2.72
N GLN A 133 7.29 -10.04 -1.87
CA GLN A 133 5.97 -9.43 -1.68
C GLN A 133 5.97 -7.90 -1.56
N THR A 134 7.14 -7.28 -1.40
CA THR A 134 7.28 -5.83 -1.23
C THR A 134 8.30 -5.29 -2.23
N LEU A 135 7.91 -4.26 -2.99
CA LEU A 135 8.75 -3.51 -3.91
C LEU A 135 8.85 -2.06 -3.48
N TYR A 136 10.04 -1.49 -3.55
CA TYR A 136 10.29 -0.07 -3.44
C TYR A 136 10.91 0.43 -4.75
N LEU A 137 10.38 1.52 -5.27
CA LEU A 137 10.87 2.22 -6.46
C LEU A 137 11.26 3.65 -6.09
N ALA A 138 12.49 4.05 -6.35
CA ALA A 138 12.89 5.45 -6.27
C ALA A 138 12.63 6.11 -7.63
N VAL A 139 11.73 7.09 -7.65
CA VAL A 139 11.27 7.80 -8.85
C VAL A 139 11.51 9.29 -8.68
N SER A 140 12.28 9.91 -9.57
CA SER A 140 12.43 11.38 -9.59
C SER A 140 11.50 12.01 -10.61
N VAL A 141 10.97 13.17 -10.26
CA VAL A 141 10.14 14.00 -11.14
C VAL A 141 10.84 15.35 -11.28
N LYS A 142 10.98 15.82 -12.52
CA LYS A 142 11.43 17.16 -12.85
C LYS A 142 10.34 17.87 -13.64
N GLY A 143 9.78 18.93 -13.09
CA GLY A 143 8.82 19.79 -13.76
C GLY A 143 9.48 20.88 -14.62
N PRO A 144 8.68 21.66 -15.37
CA PRO A 144 9.14 22.87 -16.04
C PRO A 144 9.77 23.88 -15.07
N GLU A 145 10.64 24.75 -15.57
CA GLU A 145 11.22 25.83 -14.76
C GLU A 145 10.13 26.75 -14.21
N GLY A 146 10.26 27.15 -12.93
CA GLY A 146 9.30 28.01 -12.24
C GLY A 146 8.01 27.32 -11.76
N ILE A 147 7.89 25.99 -11.94
CA ILE A 147 6.84 25.19 -11.32
C ILE A 147 7.40 24.53 -10.07
N ARG A 148 6.89 24.93 -8.91
CA ARG A 148 7.26 24.35 -7.62
C ARG A 148 6.56 23.00 -7.41
N ILE A 149 7.34 21.93 -7.16
CA ILE A 149 6.87 20.58 -6.86
C ILE A 149 7.58 19.96 -5.63
N ASP A 150 8.58 20.63 -5.07
CA ASP A 150 9.40 20.22 -3.92
C ASP A 150 8.72 20.51 -2.55
N MET A 151 7.44 20.14 -2.42
CA MET A 151 6.72 20.43 -1.18
C MET A 151 7.15 19.52 -0.04
N ASP A 152 7.20 20.09 1.16
CA ASP A 152 7.22 19.28 2.37
C ASP A 152 5.82 18.70 2.68
N SER A 153 5.78 17.77 3.63
CA SER A 153 4.53 17.09 4.00
C SER A 153 3.48 17.99 4.64
N GLU A 154 3.86 19.17 5.15
CA GLU A 154 2.94 20.16 5.75
C GLU A 154 2.33 21.08 4.69
N GLU A 155 2.99 21.26 3.54
CA GLU A 155 2.48 22.05 2.42
C GLU A 155 1.56 21.21 1.52
N GLY A 156 1.96 19.98 1.20
CA GLY A 156 1.27 19.16 0.21
C GLY A 156 1.91 17.80 -0.04
N SER A 157 1.46 17.12 -1.10
CA SER A 157 2.07 15.89 -1.55
C SER A 157 1.86 15.67 -3.04
N LEU A 158 2.92 15.29 -3.74
CA LEU A 158 2.90 14.95 -5.15
C LEU A 158 2.52 13.49 -5.34
N PHE A 159 1.64 13.19 -6.29
CA PHE A 159 1.21 11.83 -6.59
C PHE A 159 0.81 11.66 -8.05
N PHE A 160 0.82 10.41 -8.51
CA PHE A 160 0.22 10.04 -9.79
C PHE A 160 -1.19 9.52 -9.55
N GLU A 161 -2.18 9.99 -10.31
CA GLU A 161 -3.56 9.52 -10.19
C GLU A 161 -3.70 8.06 -10.61
N TYR A 162 -2.83 7.61 -11.52
CA TYR A 162 -2.73 6.22 -11.92
C TYR A 162 -1.30 5.71 -11.77
N VAL A 163 -1.15 4.61 -11.04
CA VAL A 163 0.08 3.82 -11.01
C VAL A 163 -0.30 2.36 -11.18
N LYS A 164 0.38 1.69 -12.10
CA LYS A 164 0.26 0.25 -12.35
C LYS A 164 1.64 -0.35 -12.51
N SER A 165 1.94 -1.34 -11.69
CA SER A 165 3.15 -2.16 -11.78
C SER A 165 2.75 -3.59 -12.05
N GLU A 166 3.30 -4.23 -13.07
CA GLU A 166 3.05 -5.63 -13.37
C GLU A 166 4.27 -6.30 -14.00
N SER A 167 4.48 -7.58 -13.68
CA SER A 167 5.44 -8.40 -14.42
C SER A 167 4.96 -8.56 -15.87
N THR A 168 5.88 -8.41 -16.82
CA THR A 168 5.65 -8.79 -18.23
C THR A 168 5.91 -10.27 -18.47
N GLY A 169 6.32 -11.00 -17.43
CA GLY A 169 6.60 -12.43 -17.46
C GLY A 169 5.35 -13.27 -17.72
N THR A 170 5.58 -14.50 -18.17
CA THR A 170 4.53 -15.50 -18.41
C THR A 170 4.08 -16.21 -17.14
N TYR A 171 4.32 -15.62 -15.97
CA TYR A 171 4.06 -16.27 -14.71
C TYR A 171 2.58 -16.63 -14.58
N THR A 172 2.27 -17.92 -14.57
CA THR A 172 0.95 -18.39 -14.20
C THR A 172 0.85 -18.26 -12.69
N SER A 173 0.26 -17.16 -12.22
CA SER A 173 -0.08 -17.03 -10.81
C SER A 173 -0.93 -18.23 -10.42
N THR A 174 -0.40 -19.12 -9.59
CA THR A 174 -1.24 -19.93 -8.72
C THR A 174 -1.73 -19.02 -7.59
N GLY A 175 -2.84 -19.38 -6.95
CA GLY A 175 -3.47 -18.53 -5.93
C GLY A 175 -4.09 -17.23 -6.46
N HIS A 176 -4.50 -16.36 -5.54
CA HIS A 176 -5.19 -15.11 -5.83
C HIS A 176 -4.67 -13.98 -4.94
N LEU A 177 -4.72 -12.75 -5.46
CA LEU A 177 -4.45 -11.54 -4.69
C LEU A 177 -5.49 -11.39 -3.59
N ILE A 178 -5.05 -11.40 -2.34
CA ILE A 178 -5.90 -11.18 -1.17
C ILE A 178 -6.04 -9.68 -0.91
N SER A 179 -4.92 -8.95 -0.92
CA SER A 179 -4.90 -7.53 -0.64
C SER A 179 -3.67 -6.88 -1.26
N TRP A 180 -3.75 -5.57 -1.46
CA TRP A 180 -2.70 -4.77 -2.07
C TRP A 180 -2.66 -3.39 -1.42
N ASN A 181 -1.45 -2.86 -1.20
CA ASN A 181 -1.24 -1.53 -0.65
C ASN A 181 -0.16 -0.80 -1.45
N ARG A 182 -0.34 0.52 -1.62
CA ARG A 182 0.70 1.41 -2.14
C ARG A 182 0.94 2.58 -1.18
N GLY A 183 2.20 2.86 -0.91
CA GLY A 183 2.66 4.09 -0.28
C GLY A 183 3.47 4.94 -1.25
N ILE A 184 3.36 6.26 -1.12
CA ILE A 184 4.25 7.22 -1.79
C ILE A 184 4.83 8.10 -0.70
N THR A 185 6.15 8.21 -0.66
CA THR A 185 6.87 9.07 0.28
C THR A 185 7.77 10.00 -0.52
N ILE A 186 7.59 11.30 -0.33
CA ILE A 186 8.45 12.32 -0.91
C ILE A 186 9.76 12.40 -0.11
N LEU A 187 10.88 12.47 -0.82
CA LEU A 187 12.21 12.67 -0.28
C LEU A 187 12.77 14.00 -0.79
N ASP A 188 13.52 14.67 0.08
CA ASP A 188 14.42 15.75 -0.34
C ASP A 188 15.47 15.17 -1.31
N ASP A 189 15.57 15.77 -2.49
CA ASP A 189 16.55 15.38 -3.51
C ASP A 189 17.90 16.10 -3.36
N GLY A 190 17.99 17.06 -2.44
CA GLY A 190 19.20 17.78 -2.05
C GLY A 190 19.78 18.67 -3.14
N ASP A 191 19.07 18.89 -4.26
CA ASP A 191 19.59 19.61 -5.40
C ASP A 191 19.33 21.14 -5.33
N GLY A 192 18.50 21.55 -4.37
CA GLY A 192 18.15 22.92 -4.05
C GLY A 192 17.23 23.60 -5.06
N LYS A 193 16.58 22.84 -5.96
CA LYS A 193 15.63 23.36 -6.94
C LYS A 193 14.20 23.05 -6.56
N GLU A 194 13.36 24.05 -6.76
CA GLU A 194 11.93 23.93 -6.45
C GLU A 194 11.15 23.03 -7.41
N ASN A 195 11.71 22.75 -8.59
CA ASN A 195 11.04 22.03 -9.67
C ASN A 195 11.48 20.57 -9.83
N THR A 196 12.17 20.02 -8.82
CA THR A 196 12.60 18.63 -8.78
C THR A 196 12.23 18.00 -7.46
N VAL A 197 11.94 16.70 -7.50
CA VAL A 197 11.65 15.93 -6.30
C VAL A 197 11.96 14.45 -6.56
N THR A 198 12.31 13.72 -5.50
CA THR A 198 12.38 12.26 -5.54
C THR A 198 11.31 11.66 -4.64
N MET A 199 10.66 10.58 -5.08
CA MET A 199 9.68 9.85 -4.30
C MET A 199 10.05 8.38 -4.24
N VAL A 200 9.71 7.74 -3.11
CA VAL A 200 9.73 6.28 -2.97
C VAL A 200 8.30 5.77 -3.08
N ILE A 201 8.04 4.98 -4.13
CA ILE A 201 6.79 4.25 -4.29
C ILE A 201 7.00 2.85 -3.70
N GLN A 202 6.29 2.57 -2.62
CA GLN A 202 6.24 1.25 -2.00
C GLN A 202 4.99 0.53 -2.48
N GLU A 203 5.13 -0.70 -2.98
CA GLU A 203 4.02 -1.60 -3.25
C GLU A 203 4.14 -2.88 -2.43
N GLN A 204 3.05 -3.29 -1.82
CA GLN A 204 2.96 -4.55 -1.10
C GLN A 204 1.80 -5.37 -1.63
N TYR A 205 2.08 -6.63 -1.94
CA TYR A 205 1.10 -7.60 -2.42
C TYR A 205 0.95 -8.73 -1.41
N VAL A 206 -0.29 -8.97 -0.98
CA VAL A 206 -0.64 -10.08 -0.09
C VAL A 206 -1.34 -11.14 -0.92
N MET A 207 -0.71 -12.28 -1.10
CA MET A 207 -1.25 -13.38 -1.89
C MET A 207 -1.81 -14.51 -1.02
N SER A 208 -2.67 -15.34 -1.60
CA SER A 208 -3.15 -16.57 -0.96
C SER A 208 -2.05 -17.60 -0.74
N ALA A 209 -2.32 -18.57 0.14
CA ALA A 209 -1.31 -19.53 0.58
C ALA A 209 -0.79 -20.48 -0.52
N ASP A 210 -1.63 -20.76 -1.51
CA ASP A 210 -1.31 -21.53 -2.72
C ASP A 210 -0.68 -20.67 -3.82
N SER A 211 -0.49 -19.38 -3.55
CA SER A 211 0.14 -18.48 -4.48
C SER A 211 1.65 -18.54 -4.40
N ASN A 212 2.26 -18.45 -5.57
CA ASN A 212 3.69 -18.28 -5.64
C ASN A 212 4.06 -16.79 -5.50
N ARG A 213 5.38 -16.51 -5.46
CA ARG A 213 5.94 -15.17 -5.31
C ARG A 213 5.39 -14.18 -6.34
N VAL A 214 5.20 -12.92 -5.90
CA VAL A 214 4.63 -11.86 -6.75
C VAL A 214 5.71 -11.29 -7.65
N TYR A 215 6.80 -10.90 -7.02
CA TYR A 215 8.02 -10.53 -7.72
C TYR A 215 8.79 -11.82 -8.02
N THR A 216 9.49 -11.87 -9.15
CA THR A 216 10.30 -13.04 -9.53
C THR A 216 11.62 -12.54 -10.09
N ASP A 217 12.70 -13.19 -9.67
CA ASP A 217 14.05 -12.84 -10.10
C ASP A 217 14.20 -12.97 -11.63
N GLY A 218 14.77 -11.94 -12.25
CA GLY A 218 15.01 -11.89 -13.70
C GLY A 218 13.78 -11.56 -14.55
N GLU A 219 12.62 -11.34 -13.95
CA GLU A 219 11.45 -10.87 -14.71
C GLU A 219 11.55 -9.38 -15.04
N ILE A 220 11.08 -9.05 -16.24
CA ILE A 220 10.89 -7.65 -16.64
C ILE A 220 9.59 -7.16 -16.03
N TRP A 221 9.66 -6.03 -15.36
CA TRP A 221 8.55 -5.34 -14.73
C TRP A 221 8.20 -4.09 -15.51
N LYS A 222 6.91 -3.91 -15.74
CA LYS A 222 6.35 -2.74 -16.40
C LYS A 222 5.71 -1.82 -15.38
N LEU A 223 6.24 -0.60 -15.30
CA LEU A 223 5.65 0.49 -14.52
C LEU A 223 4.94 1.46 -15.47
N GLN A 224 3.67 1.72 -15.20
CA GLN A 224 2.87 2.72 -15.89
C GLN A 224 2.40 3.75 -14.87
N LEU A 225 2.71 5.01 -15.13
CA LEU A 225 2.30 6.16 -14.34
C LEU A 225 1.44 7.04 -15.24
N ALA A 226 0.35 7.60 -14.73
CA ALA A 226 -0.39 8.62 -15.46
C ALA A 226 -0.95 9.70 -14.53
N ASP A 227 -1.07 10.89 -15.12
CA ASP A 227 -1.64 12.11 -14.57
C ASP A 227 -0.96 12.52 -13.25
N LEU A 228 -0.08 13.51 -13.35
CA LEU A 228 0.67 14.01 -12.20
C LEU A 228 -0.15 15.10 -11.52
N SER A 229 -0.46 14.89 -10.25
CA SER A 229 -1.30 15.77 -9.44
C SER A 229 -0.66 16.05 -8.09
N MET A 230 -1.15 17.12 -7.46
CA MET A 230 -0.66 17.63 -6.20
C MET A 230 -1.83 17.83 -5.24
N TRP A 231 -1.70 17.27 -4.04
CA TRP A 231 -2.55 17.66 -2.92
C TRP A 231 -1.97 18.90 -2.25
N SER A 232 -2.81 19.86 -1.93
CA SER A 232 -2.47 21.03 -1.10
C SER A 232 -3.42 21.15 0.09
N GLY A 233 -3.01 21.93 1.09
CA GLY A 233 -3.85 22.17 2.27
C GLY A 233 -3.76 21.06 3.33
N ALA A 234 -2.54 20.57 3.60
CA ALA A 234 -2.34 19.64 4.70
C ALA A 234 -2.85 20.25 6.04
N PRO A 235 -3.33 19.42 6.99
CA PRO A 235 -3.38 17.97 6.96
C PRO A 235 -4.66 17.40 6.32
N LEU A 236 -5.59 18.26 5.90
CA LEU A 236 -6.88 17.81 5.37
C LEU A 236 -6.79 17.39 3.90
N TYR A 237 -5.80 17.92 3.18
CA TYR A 237 -5.59 17.67 1.76
C TYR A 237 -6.91 17.81 1.00
N ASP A 238 -7.57 18.97 1.10
CA ASP A 238 -8.89 19.20 0.51
C ASP A 238 -8.84 19.78 -0.92
N GLU A 239 -7.64 20.13 -1.38
CA GLU A 239 -7.39 20.68 -2.71
C GLU A 239 -6.49 19.73 -3.53
N VAL A 240 -6.92 19.43 -4.75
CA VAL A 240 -6.13 18.68 -5.75
C VAL A 240 -5.92 19.57 -6.96
N THR A 241 -4.66 19.72 -7.37
CA THR A 241 -4.29 20.40 -8.61
C THR A 241 -3.60 19.40 -9.53
N THR A 242 -4.17 19.16 -10.71
CA THR A 242 -3.52 18.42 -11.79
C THR A 242 -2.44 19.29 -12.41
N LEU A 243 -1.18 18.84 -12.34
CA LEU A 243 -0.03 19.54 -12.90
C LEU A 243 0.14 19.26 -14.39
N THR A 244 -0.09 18.01 -14.80
CA THR A 244 -0.10 17.59 -16.20
C THR A 244 -0.88 16.28 -16.39
N GLU A 245 -1.58 16.18 -17.51
CA GLU A 245 -2.19 14.94 -17.99
C GLU A 245 -1.20 14.22 -18.92
N GLY A 246 -1.10 12.89 -18.81
CA GLY A 246 -0.16 12.13 -19.63
C GLY A 246 0.28 10.82 -19.00
N GLY A 247 1.00 10.01 -19.78
CA GLY A 247 1.43 8.68 -19.36
C GLY A 247 2.93 8.47 -19.52
N TRP A 248 3.56 7.95 -18.47
CA TRP A 248 4.95 7.48 -18.47
C TRP A 248 4.97 5.96 -18.34
N SER A 249 5.75 5.28 -19.17
CA SER A 249 5.87 3.82 -19.17
C SER A 249 7.33 3.41 -19.16
N PHE A 250 7.66 2.48 -18.27
CA PHE A 250 9.01 1.97 -18.08
C PHE A 250 8.98 0.45 -18.05
N GLU A 251 10.08 -0.17 -18.50
CA GLU A 251 10.28 -1.62 -18.41
C GLU A 251 11.68 -1.88 -17.89
N PHE A 252 11.80 -2.54 -16.74
CA PHE A 252 13.08 -2.78 -16.09
C PHE A 252 13.12 -4.16 -15.44
N PRO A 253 14.30 -4.82 -15.38
CA PRO A 253 14.44 -6.06 -14.65
C PRO A 253 14.38 -5.80 -13.14
N LEU A 254 13.77 -6.72 -12.40
CA LEU A 254 14.05 -6.90 -10.99
C LEU A 254 15.04 -8.06 -10.83
N THR A 255 16.03 -7.90 -9.97
CA THR A 255 17.04 -8.95 -9.72
C THR A 255 17.16 -9.26 -8.25
N GLU A 256 17.44 -10.53 -7.98
CA GLU A 256 17.79 -11.15 -6.71
C GLU A 256 16.86 -10.81 -5.55
N MET A 257 15.90 -11.71 -5.32
CA MET A 257 14.97 -11.57 -4.20
C MET A 257 15.39 -12.45 -3.04
N SER A 258 15.71 -11.80 -1.94
CA SER A 258 16.20 -12.42 -0.72
C SER A 258 15.15 -13.32 -0.04
N GLY A 259 15.68 -14.25 0.76
CA GLY A 259 15.02 -15.42 1.32
C GLY A 259 13.67 -15.21 2.01
N GLU A 260 12.96 -16.33 2.16
CA GLU A 260 11.74 -16.42 2.95
C GLU A 260 11.97 -17.49 4.02
N VAL A 261 11.56 -17.22 5.26
CA VAL A 261 11.68 -18.17 6.37
C VAL A 261 10.29 -18.41 6.94
N GLU A 262 9.82 -19.65 6.91
CA GLU A 262 8.64 -20.06 7.67
C GLU A 262 9.05 -20.25 9.13
N MET A 263 8.59 -19.37 10.01
CA MET A 263 9.01 -19.28 11.40
C MET A 263 8.36 -20.35 12.30
N ILE A 264 7.26 -20.97 11.85
CA ILE A 264 6.54 -21.98 12.63
C ILE A 264 6.30 -23.26 11.84
N SER A 265 6.48 -24.41 12.50
CA SER A 265 6.15 -25.73 11.93
C SER A 265 4.77 -26.23 12.35
N SER A 266 4.13 -25.57 13.32
CA SER A 266 2.82 -25.92 13.86
C SER A 266 2.08 -24.67 14.32
N PRO A 267 0.73 -24.68 14.31
CA PRO A 267 -0.05 -23.50 14.67
C PRO A 267 0.24 -22.99 16.09
N VAL A 268 0.38 -21.67 16.23
CA VAL A 268 0.63 -20.99 17.51
C VAL A 268 -0.59 -20.16 17.90
N VAL A 269 -1.02 -20.25 19.16
CA VAL A 269 -2.10 -19.40 19.67
C VAL A 269 -1.57 -17.98 19.85
N CYS A 270 -2.25 -17.00 19.28
CA CYS A 270 -2.03 -15.59 19.57
C CYS A 270 -3.35 -14.88 19.84
N VAL A 271 -3.27 -13.61 20.21
CA VAL A 271 -4.45 -12.77 20.46
C VAL A 271 -4.56 -11.70 19.40
N ALA A 272 -5.77 -11.51 18.86
CA ALA A 272 -6.18 -10.36 18.06
C ALA A 272 -7.05 -9.43 18.90
N GLN A 273 -7.31 -8.24 18.36
CA GLN A 273 -8.34 -7.35 18.87
C GLN A 273 -9.55 -7.41 17.93
N ALA A 274 -10.75 -7.69 18.44
CA ALA A 274 -11.99 -7.69 17.68
C ALA A 274 -12.84 -6.45 17.99
N GLY A 275 -13.80 -6.14 17.15
CA GLY A 275 -14.77 -5.05 17.37
C GLY A 275 -14.79 -3.96 16.28
N GLY A 276 -13.86 -4.02 15.33
CA GLY A 276 -13.77 -3.03 14.24
C GLY A 276 -13.46 -1.62 14.75
N GLU A 277 -13.37 -0.64 13.85
CA GLU A 277 -12.90 0.71 14.19
C GLU A 277 -13.76 1.44 15.24
N THR A 278 -15.08 1.22 15.20
CA THR A 278 -16.05 1.95 16.05
C THR A 278 -16.68 1.13 17.17
N GLY A 279 -16.39 -0.18 17.26
CA GLY A 279 -16.99 -1.06 18.26
C GLY A 279 -16.15 -1.23 19.52
N PRO A 280 -16.71 -1.83 20.59
CA PRO A 280 -15.95 -2.19 21.78
C PRO A 280 -14.85 -3.17 21.38
N LYS A 281 -13.62 -2.86 21.79
CA LYS A 281 -12.46 -3.68 21.49
C LYS A 281 -12.37 -4.85 22.45
N GLU A 282 -12.36 -6.07 21.94
CA GLU A 282 -12.26 -7.30 22.74
C GLU A 282 -11.07 -8.14 22.30
N SER A 283 -10.38 -8.78 23.25
CA SER A 283 -9.32 -9.73 22.91
C SER A 283 -9.92 -11.04 22.42
N VAL A 284 -9.48 -11.51 21.25
CA VAL A 284 -9.90 -12.79 20.67
C VAL A 284 -8.70 -13.66 20.41
N GLU A 285 -8.74 -14.91 20.87
CA GLU A 285 -7.72 -15.90 20.54
C GLU A 285 -7.90 -16.41 19.11
N MET A 286 -6.79 -16.55 18.40
CA MET A 286 -6.71 -17.14 17.06
C MET A 286 -5.49 -18.02 16.93
N MET A 287 -5.52 -18.92 15.95
CA MET A 287 -4.39 -19.77 15.61
C MET A 287 -3.63 -19.11 14.47
N VAL A 288 -2.35 -18.82 14.64
CA VAL A 288 -1.44 -18.50 13.54
C VAL A 288 -0.96 -19.81 12.95
N ASP A 289 -1.38 -20.10 11.73
CA ASP A 289 -1.10 -21.35 11.03
C ASP A 289 0.18 -21.28 10.20
N SER A 290 0.62 -20.06 9.85
CA SER A 290 1.89 -19.82 9.17
C SER A 290 2.36 -18.38 9.42
N LEU A 291 3.67 -18.22 9.55
CA LEU A 291 4.35 -16.96 9.80
C LEU A 291 5.61 -16.91 8.92
N VAL A 292 5.48 -16.25 7.76
CA VAL A 292 6.56 -16.16 6.77
C VAL A 292 7.28 -14.83 6.89
N LEU A 293 8.56 -14.89 7.17
CA LEU A 293 9.45 -13.76 7.34
C LEU A 293 10.27 -13.49 6.06
N ARG A 294 10.42 -12.21 5.70
CA ARG A 294 11.17 -11.70 4.52
C ARG A 294 11.89 -10.41 4.89
N PRO A 295 12.88 -9.94 4.12
CA PRO A 295 13.67 -8.77 4.54
C PRO A 295 12.92 -7.45 4.66
N PHE A 296 11.77 -7.27 4.01
CA PHE A 296 10.95 -6.06 4.17
C PHE A 296 9.62 -6.32 4.85
N SER A 297 9.24 -7.57 5.09
CA SER A 297 7.88 -7.91 5.49
C SER A 297 7.76 -9.19 6.29
N VAL A 298 6.67 -9.29 7.05
CA VAL A 298 6.22 -10.55 7.64
C VAL A 298 4.75 -10.76 7.28
N THR A 299 4.41 -11.98 6.88
CA THR A 299 3.03 -12.38 6.60
C THR A 299 2.61 -13.45 7.58
N LEU A 300 1.50 -13.21 8.27
CA LEU A 300 0.85 -14.24 9.09
C LEU A 300 -0.44 -14.70 8.42
N ARG A 301 -0.66 -16.01 8.44
CA ARG A 301 -1.95 -16.63 8.13
C ARG A 301 -2.54 -17.17 9.41
N TYR A 302 -3.82 -16.93 9.61
CA TYR A 302 -4.48 -17.30 10.84
C TYR A 302 -5.85 -17.91 10.60
N SER A 303 -6.29 -18.72 11.55
CA SER A 303 -7.63 -19.26 11.64
C SER A 303 -8.29 -18.95 12.98
N PHE A 304 -9.60 -18.77 12.95
CA PHE A 304 -10.38 -18.57 14.16
C PHE A 304 -10.63 -19.90 14.88
N ILE A 305 -10.59 -19.85 16.20
CA ILE A 305 -10.98 -20.99 17.03
C ILE A 305 -12.45 -21.32 16.73
N PRO A 306 -12.79 -22.61 16.50
CA PRO A 306 -14.17 -23.02 16.24
C PRO A 306 -15.14 -22.50 17.32
N GLY A 307 -16.20 -21.81 16.89
CA GLY A 307 -17.19 -21.22 17.79
C GLY A 307 -16.88 -19.79 18.25
N ASN A 308 -15.66 -19.29 18.03
CA ASN A 308 -15.27 -17.90 18.32
C ASN A 308 -14.85 -17.20 17.02
N ARG A 309 -15.84 -16.72 16.26
CA ARG A 309 -15.64 -16.08 14.94
C ARG A 309 -16.05 -14.61 15.00
N PRO A 310 -15.14 -13.70 15.34
CA PRO A 310 -15.44 -12.28 15.32
C PRO A 310 -15.73 -11.81 13.88
N GLU A 311 -16.59 -10.81 13.74
CA GLU A 311 -16.93 -10.21 12.44
C GLU A 311 -15.77 -9.40 11.84
N ALA A 312 -14.87 -8.90 12.68
CA ALA A 312 -13.67 -8.19 12.28
C ALA A 312 -12.59 -8.34 13.37
N VAL A 313 -11.33 -8.45 12.92
CA VAL A 313 -10.15 -8.38 13.79
C VAL A 313 -9.21 -7.29 13.29
N ASP A 314 -8.71 -6.50 14.22
CA ASP A 314 -7.74 -5.46 14.00
C ASP A 314 -6.32 -5.99 14.05
N ILE A 315 -5.46 -5.20 13.43
CA ILE A 315 -4.06 -5.50 13.24
C ILE A 315 -3.27 -5.03 14.45
N LEU A 316 -2.66 -5.98 15.16
CA LEU A 316 -1.80 -5.71 16.30
C LEU A 316 -0.35 -5.79 15.87
N ASP A 317 0.49 -4.95 16.46
CA ASP A 317 1.90 -4.86 16.08
C ASP A 317 2.63 -6.20 16.27
N VAL A 318 3.53 -6.47 15.33
CA VAL A 318 4.47 -7.58 15.39
C VAL A 318 5.87 -6.97 15.55
N TYR A 319 6.70 -7.56 16.40
CA TYR A 319 8.07 -7.10 16.61
C TYR A 319 9.05 -8.20 16.27
N LEU A 320 10.19 -7.81 15.72
CA LEU A 320 11.33 -8.69 15.57
C LEU A 320 12.33 -8.33 16.66
N VAL A 321 12.86 -9.34 17.34
CA VAL A 321 14.01 -9.18 18.23
C VAL A 321 15.23 -9.78 17.55
N MET A 322 16.25 -8.95 17.39
CA MET A 322 17.51 -9.29 16.75
C MET A 322 18.46 -9.97 17.74
N LYS A 323 19.46 -10.70 17.25
CA LYS A 323 20.47 -11.39 18.08
C LYS A 323 21.31 -10.45 18.95
N ASP A 324 21.46 -9.20 18.53
CA ASP A 324 22.11 -8.14 19.31
C ASP A 324 21.21 -7.52 20.40
N GLY A 325 19.93 -7.94 20.47
CA GLY A 325 18.93 -7.48 21.42
C GLY A 325 18.16 -6.23 20.97
N SER A 326 18.46 -5.66 19.80
CA SER A 326 17.66 -4.59 19.20
C SER A 326 16.30 -5.11 18.70
N THR A 327 15.37 -4.18 18.46
CA THR A 327 14.02 -4.53 17.99
C THR A 327 13.65 -3.79 16.73
N VAL A 328 13.05 -4.49 15.76
CA VAL A 328 12.48 -3.88 14.55
C VAL A 328 10.95 -3.99 14.63
N THR A 329 10.26 -2.86 14.48
CA THR A 329 8.80 -2.81 14.45
C THR A 329 8.29 -3.20 13.07
N ALA A 330 7.31 -4.10 13.02
CA ALA A 330 6.57 -4.45 11.82
C ALA A 330 5.17 -3.82 11.89
N ARG A 331 4.90 -2.86 10.99
CA ARG A 331 3.64 -2.12 11.01
C ARG A 331 2.57 -2.79 10.15
N PRO A 332 1.30 -2.79 10.59
CA PRO A 332 0.16 -3.10 9.72
C PRO A 332 0.27 -2.34 8.40
N ARG A 333 0.18 -3.03 7.26
CA ARG A 333 0.16 -2.32 5.98
C ARG A 333 -0.91 -2.82 5.04
N SER A 334 -1.04 -4.13 4.92
CA SER A 334 -2.03 -4.75 4.07
C SER A 334 -2.51 -6.05 4.68
N GLY A 335 -3.78 -6.37 4.50
CA GLY A 335 -4.35 -7.61 5.00
C GLY A 335 -5.69 -7.88 4.34
N GLY A 336 -5.98 -9.16 4.17
CA GLY A 336 -7.34 -9.65 3.98
C GLY A 336 -7.79 -10.24 5.31
N GLY A 337 -8.37 -9.39 6.15
CA GLY A 337 -9.08 -9.84 7.34
C GLY A 337 -10.44 -10.42 6.97
N ALA A 338 -10.95 -11.28 7.82
CA ALA A 338 -12.25 -11.94 7.77
C ALA A 338 -13.48 -10.99 7.73
N GLY A 339 -13.61 -10.10 6.75
CA GLY A 339 -14.73 -9.15 6.64
C GLY A 339 -16.05 -9.76 6.15
N GLY A 340 -16.11 -11.09 5.99
CA GLY A 340 -17.28 -11.82 5.51
C GLY A 340 -17.90 -12.68 6.60
N ILE A 341 -19.22 -12.61 6.74
CA ILE A 341 -20.00 -13.54 7.58
C ILE A 341 -19.63 -14.98 7.22
N GLY A 342 -19.11 -15.73 8.20
CA GLY A 342 -18.74 -17.14 8.03
C GLY A 342 -17.27 -17.41 7.73
N SER A 343 -16.41 -16.38 7.64
CA SER A 343 -14.96 -16.57 7.51
C SER A 343 -14.39 -17.42 8.66
N THR A 344 -13.39 -18.24 8.33
CA THR A 344 -12.69 -19.11 9.27
C THR A 344 -11.28 -18.64 9.60
N GLY A 345 -10.85 -17.50 9.05
CA GLY A 345 -9.48 -17.01 9.17
C GLY A 345 -9.15 -15.88 8.21
N GLY A 346 -7.87 -15.57 8.05
CA GLY A 346 -7.40 -14.51 7.16
C GLY A 346 -5.89 -14.49 6.96
N THR A 347 -5.41 -13.45 6.29
CA THR A 347 -3.98 -13.19 6.08
C THR A 347 -3.68 -11.73 6.39
N MET A 348 -2.65 -11.48 7.19
CA MET A 348 -2.19 -10.14 7.54
C MET A 348 -0.72 -10.02 7.16
N SER A 349 -0.36 -8.90 6.55
CA SER A 349 1.01 -8.58 6.20
C SER A 349 1.44 -7.26 6.82
N TYR A 350 2.67 -7.27 7.27
CA TYR A 350 3.34 -6.18 7.94
C TYR A 350 4.57 -5.81 7.14
N VAL A 351 4.96 -4.54 7.21
CA VAL A 351 6.21 -4.05 6.61
C VAL A 351 7.09 -3.54 7.73
N PHE A 352 8.38 -3.81 7.63
CA PHE A 352 9.38 -3.28 8.55
C PHE A 352 9.74 -1.84 8.24
N ASP A 353 10.08 -1.09 9.28
CA ASP A 353 10.51 0.29 9.11
C ASP A 353 11.91 0.41 8.47
N THR A 354 12.70 -0.67 8.53
CA THR A 354 14.03 -0.84 7.92
C THR A 354 14.19 -2.26 7.37
N PRO A 355 15.10 -2.50 6.42
CA PRO A 355 15.41 -3.87 5.97
C PRO A 355 15.94 -4.73 7.12
N VAL A 356 15.61 -6.02 7.10
CA VAL A 356 15.99 -7.01 8.11
C VAL A 356 16.85 -8.11 7.50
N MET A 357 17.99 -8.39 8.13
CA MET A 357 18.83 -9.54 7.79
C MET A 357 18.25 -10.74 8.53
N LEU A 358 17.73 -11.71 7.80
CA LEU A 358 16.93 -12.79 8.39
C LEU A 358 17.74 -13.64 9.35
N ASP A 359 19.00 -13.88 9.04
CA ASP A 359 19.96 -14.62 9.87
C ASP A 359 20.31 -13.89 11.17
N GLU A 360 20.05 -12.60 11.29
CA GLU A 360 20.25 -11.84 12.52
C GLU A 360 19.00 -11.78 13.42
N VAL A 361 17.88 -12.36 12.99
CA VAL A 361 16.66 -12.43 13.80
C VAL A 361 16.80 -13.55 14.83
N ALA A 362 16.57 -13.22 16.11
CA ALA A 362 16.52 -14.21 17.18
C ALA A 362 15.12 -14.82 17.33
N TYR A 363 14.09 -13.98 17.35
CA TYR A 363 12.69 -14.40 17.44
C TYR A 363 11.73 -13.29 17.00
N VAL A 364 10.50 -13.68 16.66
CA VAL A 364 9.38 -12.78 16.40
C VAL A 364 8.48 -12.75 17.64
N VAL A 365 8.02 -11.57 18.03
CA VAL A 365 7.03 -11.37 19.09
C VAL A 365 5.70 -11.06 18.45
N LEU A 366 4.78 -12.01 18.58
CA LEU A 366 3.37 -11.85 18.26
C LEU A 366 2.63 -11.20 19.45
N PRO A 367 1.41 -10.68 19.24
CA PRO A 367 0.64 -10.04 20.31
C PRO A 367 0.49 -10.89 21.57
N LYS A 368 0.44 -10.22 22.73
CA LYS A 368 0.56 -10.81 24.07
C LYS A 368 1.89 -11.53 24.33
N ASP A 369 2.96 -10.98 23.80
CA ASP A 369 4.34 -11.41 24.09
C ASP A 369 4.62 -12.88 23.73
N VAL A 370 3.88 -13.41 22.74
CA VAL A 370 4.09 -14.77 22.24
C VAL A 370 5.35 -14.78 21.39
N GLN A 371 6.42 -15.37 21.92
CA GLN A 371 7.71 -15.48 21.25
C GLN A 371 7.74 -16.69 20.33
N VAL A 372 8.07 -16.44 19.06
CA VAL A 372 8.30 -17.46 18.04
C VAL A 372 9.81 -17.45 17.71
N PRO A 373 10.58 -18.43 18.18
CA PRO A 373 12.01 -18.47 17.92
C PRO A 373 12.30 -18.65 16.43
N PHE A 374 13.43 -18.13 15.98
CA PHE A 374 13.94 -18.44 14.65
C PHE A 374 14.18 -19.96 14.55
N PRO A 375 13.74 -20.63 13.47
CA PRO A 375 13.89 -22.07 13.33
C PRO A 375 15.37 -22.48 13.33
N GLU A 376 15.71 -23.50 14.11
CA GLU A 376 17.03 -24.15 14.04
C GLU A 376 17.15 -24.92 12.71
N GLU A 377 18.31 -24.85 12.04
CA GLU A 377 18.59 -25.59 10.79
C GLU A 377 18.59 -27.11 10.95
#